data_AF-A0A2N3N4Z8-F1
#
_entry.id   AF-A0A2N3N4Z8-F1
#
_cell.length_a   1.000
_cell.length_b   1.000
_cell.length_c   1.000
_cell.angle_alpha   90.00
_cell.angle_beta   90.00
_cell.angle_gamma   90.00
#
_symmetry.space_group_name_H-M   'P 1'
#
loop_
_entity.id
_entity.type
_entity.pdbx_description
1 polymer ?
#
loop_
_entity_poly.entity_id
_entity_poly.type
_entity_poly.pdbx_seq_one_letter_code
_entity_poly.pdbx_strand_id
1 'polypeptide(L)'
;MGITILQPKPASYHVESRDDSGSDTDSDGGIDLDGDVSMSSKALRHADIDLVTPGELITDDAQWMRGHGTYVPAGTTNITSSVAGTVTKTNKLISVRPLRARYTPEIGDLVVGRITEVQARRWRVDVASSQLAILQLSAINLPGGIQRKRTETDELQIRSFFAEGDLVVAEVQTLHGDGAAALHTRSLRYGKLRNGIFLSLTGVGGGGGVVRAKRQIWTMETKAGKIDVVLGVNGYIWICKHIESESAADLASSGLHRLDEMVSLNMYSSQNDHIEVSMMREIARIRCVIVALVENGLRVDEEMVCRGYEFAVEMANEDMEDSIYLGGERGERLAEALRDR
;
A
#
# COMPACT_ATOMS: atom_id res chain seq x y z
N MET A 1 10.49 11.16 40.95
CA MET A 1 10.90 12.41 40.27
C MET A 1 10.03 12.55 39.04
N GLY A 2 9.28 13.66 38.92
CA GLY A 2 8.36 13.88 37.79
C GLY A 2 9.12 14.27 36.53
N ILE A 3 8.66 13.80 35.37
CA ILE A 3 9.23 14.15 34.07
C ILE A 3 8.78 15.57 33.72
N THR A 4 9.73 16.48 33.56
CA THR A 4 9.48 17.87 33.11
C THR A 4 9.61 17.93 31.59
N ILE A 5 8.53 18.27 30.89
CA ILE A 5 8.54 18.48 29.45
C ILE A 5 8.86 19.96 29.18
N LEU A 6 10.01 20.22 28.58
CA LEU A 6 10.44 21.57 28.18
C LEU A 6 9.78 21.96 26.85
N GLN A 7 9.38 23.23 26.73
CA GLN A 7 8.85 23.78 25.48
C GLN A 7 9.95 23.92 24.41
N PRO A 8 9.62 23.74 23.12
CA PRO A 8 10.58 23.85 22.04
C PRO A 8 11.11 25.28 21.92
N LYS A 9 12.43 25.40 21.82
CA LYS A 9 13.14 26.67 21.68
C LYS A 9 12.85 27.26 20.28
N PRO A 10 12.49 28.55 20.16
CA PRO A 10 12.29 29.17 18.86
C PRO A 10 13.62 29.20 18.07
N ALA A 11 13.52 29.05 16.76
CA ALA A 11 14.68 29.05 15.87
C ALA A 11 15.39 30.42 15.93
N SER A 12 16.70 30.40 16.16
CA SER A 12 17.54 31.60 16.10
C SER A 12 17.78 31.97 14.64
N TYR A 13 17.29 33.13 14.21
CA TYR A 13 17.71 33.73 12.96
C TYR A 13 19.15 34.22 13.10
N HIS A 14 20.08 33.59 12.38
CA HIS A 14 21.41 34.13 12.17
C HIS A 14 21.29 35.33 11.24
N VAL A 15 21.50 36.52 11.78
CA VAL A 15 21.74 37.72 10.96
C VAL A 15 23.23 37.72 10.64
N GLU A 16 23.59 37.32 9.42
CA GLU A 16 24.94 37.53 8.90
C GLU A 16 25.13 39.03 8.67
N SER A 17 25.89 39.67 9.56
CA SER A 17 26.50 40.98 9.29
C SER A 17 27.60 40.78 8.25
N ARG A 18 27.34 41.17 7.01
CA ARG A 18 28.39 41.28 5.99
C ARG A 18 29.18 42.56 6.23
N ASP A 19 30.40 42.39 6.71
CA ASP A 19 31.44 43.41 6.72
C ASP A 19 31.86 43.73 5.29
N ASP A 20 31.96 45.04 5.03
CA ASP A 20 32.33 45.69 3.79
C ASP A 20 33.85 45.57 3.57
N SER A 21 34.29 44.94 2.49
CA SER A 21 35.68 45.04 2.02
C SER A 21 35.71 45.00 0.48
N GLY A 22 36.15 46.13 -0.07
CA GLY A 22 36.08 46.47 -1.48
C GLY A 22 37.01 45.65 -2.38
N SER A 23 36.55 45.47 -3.61
CA SER A 23 37.36 45.09 -4.76
C SER A 23 36.70 45.68 -6.00
N ASP A 24 37.37 46.67 -6.59
CA ASP A 24 36.97 47.37 -7.80
C ASP A 24 36.86 46.41 -8.99
N THR A 25 35.73 46.43 -9.70
CA THR A 25 35.66 45.92 -11.08
C THR A 25 34.56 46.68 -11.83
N ASP A 26 35.00 47.52 -12.76
CA ASP A 26 34.16 48.31 -13.65
C ASP A 26 33.34 47.40 -14.59
N SER A 27 32.01 47.42 -14.46
CA SER A 27 31.13 46.98 -15.55
C SER A 27 29.84 47.80 -15.53
N ASP A 28 29.70 48.57 -16.61
CA ASP A 28 28.63 49.48 -16.96
C ASP A 28 27.28 48.74 -17.11
N GLY A 29 26.22 49.21 -16.45
CA GLY A 29 24.89 48.61 -16.54
C GLY A 29 23.94 49.00 -15.40
N GLY A 30 23.49 50.26 -15.37
CA GLY A 30 22.52 50.75 -14.39
C GLY A 30 21.14 50.11 -14.54
N ILE A 31 20.59 49.64 -13.42
CA ILE A 31 19.17 49.30 -13.23
C ILE A 31 18.69 50.06 -12.00
N ASP A 32 17.64 50.86 -12.20
CA ASP A 32 16.94 51.69 -11.23
C ASP A 32 16.45 50.84 -10.03
N LEU A 33 16.91 51.15 -8.81
CA LEU A 33 16.49 50.53 -7.56
C LEU A 33 15.74 51.56 -6.71
N ASP A 34 14.56 51.97 -7.16
CA ASP A 34 13.55 52.58 -6.30
C ASP A 34 12.18 51.96 -6.63
N GLY A 35 11.95 50.80 -6.02
CA GLY A 35 10.71 50.07 -6.11
C GLY A 35 10.60 49.13 -4.92
N ASP A 36 10.12 49.66 -3.79
CA ASP A 36 9.69 48.89 -2.64
C ASP A 36 8.68 47.81 -3.10
N VAL A 37 9.18 46.60 -3.36
CA VAL A 37 8.32 45.45 -3.60
C VAL A 37 7.77 45.03 -2.24
N SER A 38 6.60 45.57 -1.91
CA SER A 38 5.73 45.05 -0.87
C SER A 38 5.62 43.53 -1.05
N MET A 39 6.26 42.77 -0.15
CA MET A 39 6.06 41.33 0.02
C MET A 39 4.66 41.11 0.61
N SER A 40 3.62 41.43 -0.15
CA SER A 40 2.30 40.87 0.05
C SER A 40 2.45 39.38 -0.18
N SER A 41 2.19 38.59 0.87
CA SER A 41 2.11 37.13 0.86
C SER A 41 0.95 36.65 -0.01
N LYS A 42 0.90 37.04 -1.27
CA LYS A 42 0.15 36.35 -2.30
C LYS A 42 1.04 35.21 -2.76
N ALA A 43 0.89 34.10 -2.03
CA ALA A 43 1.36 32.80 -2.46
C ALA A 43 1.17 32.67 -3.97
N LEU A 44 2.27 32.36 -4.65
CA LEU A 44 2.29 31.97 -6.05
C LEU A 44 1.22 30.89 -6.24
N ARG A 45 0.06 31.27 -6.77
CA ARG A 45 -0.98 30.33 -7.18
C ARG A 45 -0.46 29.61 -8.42
N HIS A 46 0.40 28.62 -8.22
CA HIS A 46 0.58 27.56 -9.19
C HIS A 46 -0.76 26.83 -9.32
N ALA A 47 -1.23 26.71 -10.54
CA ALA A 47 -2.49 26.06 -10.86
C ALA A 47 -2.53 24.60 -10.35
N ASP A 48 -3.72 24.23 -9.86
CA ASP A 48 -4.30 22.89 -9.65
C ASP A 48 -3.83 21.96 -8.53
N ILE A 49 -2.81 22.28 -7.73
CA ILE A 49 -2.50 21.49 -6.52
C ILE A 49 -2.69 22.36 -5.27
N ASP A 50 -3.87 22.24 -4.65
CA ASP A 50 -4.23 22.84 -3.35
C ASP A 50 -3.44 22.09 -2.25
N LEU A 51 -2.11 22.25 -2.24
CA LEU A 51 -1.18 21.67 -1.29
C LEU A 51 -1.19 22.52 -0.02
N VAL A 52 -1.50 21.89 1.10
CA VAL A 52 -1.57 22.54 2.41
C VAL A 52 -0.53 21.96 3.36
N THR A 53 -0.11 22.80 4.31
CA THR A 53 0.79 22.44 5.40
C THR A 53 0.03 22.32 6.72
N PRO A 54 0.54 21.56 7.72
CA PRO A 54 -0.09 21.48 9.04
C PRO A 54 -0.20 22.87 9.68
N GLY A 55 -1.39 23.22 10.16
CA GLY A 55 -1.71 24.53 10.75
C GLY A 55 -2.25 25.55 9.76
N GLU A 56 -2.27 25.23 8.47
CA GLU A 56 -2.82 26.11 7.44
C GLU A 56 -4.34 26.11 7.43
N LEU A 57 -4.93 27.29 7.28
CA LEU A 57 -6.37 27.50 7.22
C LEU A 57 -6.90 27.09 5.84
N ILE A 58 -7.84 26.13 5.80
CA ILE A 58 -8.44 25.65 4.55
C ILE A 58 -9.71 26.43 4.22
N THR A 59 -10.60 26.59 5.21
CA THR A 59 -11.84 27.35 5.05
C THR A 59 -12.36 27.86 6.39
N ASP A 60 -13.05 28.99 6.36
CA ASP A 60 -13.76 29.58 7.51
C ASP A 60 -15.27 29.28 7.50
N ASP A 61 -15.76 28.67 6.41
CA ASP A 61 -17.18 28.46 6.20
C ASP A 61 -17.69 27.21 6.95
N ALA A 62 -18.56 27.45 7.93
CA ALA A 62 -19.15 26.44 8.80
C ALA A 62 -20.09 25.45 8.07
N GLN A 63 -20.42 25.69 6.80
CA GLN A 63 -21.20 24.74 5.99
C GLN A 63 -20.43 23.46 5.64
N TRP A 64 -19.10 23.51 5.71
CA TRP A 64 -18.23 22.37 5.43
C TRP A 64 -18.10 21.44 6.63
N MET A 65 -18.15 20.15 6.36
CA MET A 65 -17.85 19.10 7.32
C MET A 65 -16.36 18.80 7.28
N ARG A 66 -15.77 18.62 8.47
CA ARG A 66 -14.40 18.17 8.62
C ARG A 66 -14.28 16.67 8.30
N GLY A 67 -13.30 16.33 7.47
CA GLY A 67 -12.88 14.97 7.19
C GLY A 67 -11.52 14.65 7.81
N HIS A 68 -10.90 13.57 7.34
CA HIS A 68 -9.55 13.18 7.75
C HIS A 68 -8.50 14.23 7.37
N GLY A 69 -7.45 14.37 8.17
CA GLY A 69 -6.38 15.34 7.92
C GLY A 69 -6.76 16.80 8.22
N THR A 70 -7.91 17.03 8.86
CA THR A 70 -8.36 18.36 9.28
C THR A 70 -8.77 18.38 10.75
N TYR A 71 -8.69 19.54 11.38
CA TYR A 71 -9.21 19.78 12.72
C TYR A 71 -9.79 21.19 12.81
N VAL A 72 -10.59 21.43 13.85
CA VAL A 72 -11.19 22.74 14.14
C VAL A 72 -10.62 23.23 15.46
N PRO A 73 -9.86 24.34 15.48
CA PRO A 73 -9.35 24.92 16.72
C PRO A 73 -10.49 25.33 17.66
N ALA A 74 -10.27 25.15 18.98
CA ALA A 74 -11.26 25.45 19.99
C ALA A 74 -11.70 26.93 19.94
N GLY A 75 -13.01 27.17 19.88
CA GLY A 75 -13.59 28.52 19.84
C GLY A 75 -13.68 29.14 18.44
N THR A 76 -13.33 28.40 17.38
CA THR A 76 -13.44 28.86 15.99
C THR A 76 -14.31 27.91 15.16
N THR A 77 -14.79 28.38 14.01
CA THR A 77 -15.43 27.55 12.97
C THR A 77 -14.47 27.19 11.84
N ASN A 78 -13.19 27.48 12.04
CA ASN A 78 -12.16 27.43 11.02
C ASN A 78 -11.67 25.99 10.85
N ILE A 79 -11.75 25.47 9.63
CA ILE A 79 -11.21 24.16 9.29
C ILE A 79 -9.74 24.35 8.93
N THR A 80 -8.87 23.79 9.77
CA THR A 80 -7.41 23.88 9.64
C THR A 80 -6.84 22.52 9.28
N SER A 81 -5.78 22.48 8.46
CA SER A 81 -5.10 21.24 8.12
C SER A 81 -4.28 20.69 9.29
N SER A 82 -4.35 19.39 9.56
CA SER A 82 -3.45 18.71 10.51
C SER A 82 -2.26 18.03 9.86
N VAL A 83 -2.27 17.85 8.53
CA VAL A 83 -1.26 17.08 7.79
C VAL A 83 -0.79 17.83 6.54
N ALA A 84 0.44 17.55 6.10
CA ALA A 84 0.94 18.06 4.83
C ALA A 84 0.38 17.21 3.67
N GLY A 85 -0.33 17.82 2.74
CA GLY A 85 -1.01 17.07 1.69
C GLY A 85 -1.91 17.89 0.79
N THR A 86 -2.60 17.21 -0.12
CA THR A 86 -3.51 17.84 -1.08
C THR A 86 -4.92 17.88 -0.51
N VAL A 87 -5.59 19.04 -0.60
CA VAL A 87 -6.99 19.18 -0.18
C VAL A 87 -7.91 18.45 -1.17
N THR A 88 -8.74 17.57 -0.64
CA THR A 88 -9.80 16.87 -1.39
C THR A 88 -11.16 17.34 -0.87
N LYS A 89 -11.97 17.92 -1.76
CA LYS A 89 -13.32 18.41 -1.44
C LYS A 89 -14.32 17.47 -2.08
N THR A 90 -15.03 16.70 -1.28
CA THR A 90 -16.04 15.74 -1.75
C THR A 90 -17.40 16.14 -1.21
N ASN A 91 -18.29 16.63 -2.07
CA ASN A 91 -19.57 17.21 -1.66
C ASN A 91 -19.39 18.34 -0.65
N LYS A 92 -19.82 18.14 0.60
CA LYS A 92 -19.63 19.07 1.73
C LYS A 92 -18.55 18.62 2.71
N LEU A 93 -17.74 17.63 2.37
CA LEU A 93 -16.66 17.10 3.21
C LEU A 93 -15.31 17.60 2.70
N ILE A 94 -14.53 18.23 3.58
CA ILE A 94 -13.14 18.61 3.31
C ILE A 94 -12.23 17.62 4.03
N SER A 95 -11.38 16.93 3.30
CA SER A 95 -10.29 16.14 3.84
C SER A 95 -8.96 16.54 3.21
N VAL A 96 -7.87 16.30 3.93
CA VAL A 96 -6.52 16.49 3.40
C VAL A 96 -5.91 15.10 3.21
N ARG A 97 -5.54 14.79 1.96
CA ARG A 97 -4.84 13.55 1.64
C ARG A 97 -3.34 13.75 1.88
N PRO A 98 -2.73 13.07 2.87
CA PRO A 98 -1.33 13.25 3.18
C PRO A 98 -0.43 12.76 2.04
N LEU A 99 0.75 13.37 1.90
CA LEU A 99 1.76 12.93 0.94
C LEU A 99 2.27 11.50 1.22
N ARG A 100 2.29 11.10 2.49
CA ARG A 100 2.66 9.75 2.92
C ARG A 100 1.84 9.37 4.15
N ALA A 101 1.18 8.23 4.11
CA ALA A 101 0.49 7.65 5.25
C ALA A 101 0.70 6.13 5.34
N ARG A 102 0.41 5.61 6.54
CA ARG A 102 0.20 4.18 6.75
C ARG A 102 -1.15 3.78 6.17
N TYR A 103 -1.30 2.51 5.86
CA TYR A 103 -2.57 1.96 5.41
C TYR A 103 -3.65 2.17 6.48
N THR A 104 -4.78 2.77 6.07
CA THR A 104 -5.98 2.90 6.88
C THR A 104 -6.98 1.87 6.39
N PRO A 105 -7.29 0.82 7.18
CA PRO A 105 -8.12 -0.27 6.70
C PRO A 105 -9.56 0.18 6.47
N GLU A 106 -10.13 -0.19 5.32
CA GLU A 106 -11.55 -0.06 5.03
C GLU A 106 -12.24 -1.43 4.97
N ILE A 107 -13.55 -1.44 5.21
CA ILE A 107 -14.33 -2.68 5.14
C ILE A 107 -14.37 -3.19 3.69
N GLY A 108 -14.11 -4.49 3.52
CA GLY A 108 -14.05 -5.15 2.22
C GLY A 108 -12.73 -4.97 1.47
N ASP A 109 -11.71 -4.39 2.10
CA ASP A 109 -10.38 -4.35 1.51
C ASP A 109 -9.72 -5.73 1.57
N LEU A 110 -9.15 -6.14 0.44
CA LEU A 110 -8.29 -7.30 0.36
C LEU A 110 -6.88 -6.91 0.79
N VAL A 111 -6.34 -7.63 1.78
CA VAL A 111 -5.03 -7.36 2.34
C VAL A 111 -4.20 -8.63 2.42
N VAL A 112 -2.89 -8.46 2.24
CA VAL A 112 -1.91 -9.49 2.58
C VAL A 112 -1.34 -9.10 3.94
N GLY A 113 -1.17 -10.07 4.84
CA GLY A 113 -0.65 -9.82 6.17
C GLY A 113 0.32 -10.90 6.63
N ARG A 114 1.12 -10.57 7.64
CA ARG A 114 2.04 -11.51 8.29
C ARG A 114 1.58 -11.79 9.71
N ILE A 115 1.50 -13.06 10.11
CA ILE A 115 1.17 -13.43 11.48
C ILE A 115 2.32 -13.01 12.40
N THR A 116 2.05 -12.15 13.38
CA THR A 116 3.05 -11.69 14.35
C THR A 116 3.04 -12.50 15.62
N GLU A 117 1.84 -12.83 16.12
CA GLU A 117 1.66 -13.61 17.35
C GLU A 117 0.38 -14.44 17.28
N VAL A 118 0.43 -15.59 17.94
CA VAL A 118 -0.68 -16.51 18.12
C VAL A 118 -1.17 -16.37 19.57
N GLN A 119 -2.45 -16.06 19.76
CA GLN A 119 -3.09 -15.99 21.08
C GLN A 119 -4.21 -17.05 21.19
N ALA A 120 -4.79 -17.19 22.39
CA ALA A 120 -6.00 -18.01 22.55
C ALA A 120 -7.11 -17.50 21.61
N ARG A 121 -7.56 -18.37 20.70
CA ARG A 121 -8.67 -18.15 19.75
C ARG A 121 -8.48 -17.04 18.71
N ARG A 122 -7.30 -16.42 18.60
CA ARG A 122 -7.04 -15.35 17.62
C ARG A 122 -5.57 -15.23 17.26
N TRP A 123 -5.31 -14.71 16.07
CA TRP A 123 -3.99 -14.29 15.62
C TRP A 123 -3.94 -12.77 15.53
N ARG A 124 -2.78 -12.19 15.85
CA ARG A 124 -2.48 -10.84 15.40
C ARG A 124 -1.71 -10.88 14.10
N VAL A 125 -2.12 -10.01 13.19
CA VAL A 125 -1.61 -9.95 11.82
C VAL A 125 -1.10 -8.54 11.57
N ASP A 126 0.16 -8.44 11.12
CA ASP A 126 0.71 -7.20 10.59
C ASP A 126 0.19 -6.96 9.17
N VAL A 127 -0.49 -5.83 8.99
CA VAL A 127 -1.09 -5.39 7.73
C VAL A 127 -0.54 -4.01 7.32
N ALA A 128 0.58 -3.57 7.91
CA ALA A 128 1.13 -2.21 7.71
C ALA A 128 0.19 -1.05 8.09
N SER A 129 -0.88 -1.34 8.84
CA SER A 129 -1.75 -0.34 9.46
C SER A 129 -1.12 0.26 10.73
N SER A 130 -1.79 1.24 11.34
CA SER A 130 -1.38 1.83 12.62
C SER A 130 -1.40 0.83 13.79
N GLN A 131 -2.30 -0.16 13.72
CA GLN A 131 -2.47 -1.22 14.70
C GLN A 131 -2.41 -2.59 14.02
N LEU A 132 -2.08 -3.63 14.79
CA LEU A 132 -2.14 -5.01 14.32
C LEU A 132 -3.60 -5.43 14.13
N ALA A 133 -3.90 -6.05 13.00
CA ALA A 133 -5.21 -6.59 12.72
C ALA A 133 -5.45 -7.89 13.50
N ILE A 134 -6.71 -8.22 13.73
CA ILE A 134 -7.13 -9.40 14.49
C ILE A 134 -7.79 -10.38 13.54
N LEU A 135 -7.20 -11.56 13.37
CA LEU A 135 -7.85 -12.70 12.71
C LEU A 135 -8.40 -13.62 13.79
N GLN A 136 -9.72 -13.73 13.90
CA GLN A 136 -10.32 -14.64 14.87
C GLN A 136 -10.27 -16.08 14.34
N LEU A 137 -10.12 -17.04 15.25
CA LEU A 137 -10.33 -18.45 14.91
C LEU A 137 -11.70 -18.59 14.23
N SER A 138 -12.74 -17.94 14.78
CA SER A 138 -14.12 -17.87 14.27
C SER A 138 -14.27 -17.46 12.78
N ALA A 139 -13.26 -16.81 12.22
CA ALA A 139 -13.27 -16.18 10.91
C ALA A 139 -12.46 -16.95 9.85
N ILE A 140 -11.84 -18.07 10.22
CA ILE A 140 -11.12 -18.97 9.30
C ILE A 140 -11.95 -20.19 8.90
N ASN A 141 -11.65 -20.75 7.74
CA ASN A 141 -12.21 -22.01 7.24
C ASN A 141 -11.47 -23.20 7.85
N LEU A 142 -12.11 -23.95 8.73
CA LEU A 142 -11.48 -25.15 9.29
C LEU A 142 -11.32 -26.22 8.20
N PRO A 143 -10.25 -27.05 8.26
CA PRO A 143 -10.06 -28.08 7.29
C PRO A 143 -11.20 -29.10 7.33
N GLY A 144 -11.65 -29.52 6.14
CA GLY A 144 -12.78 -30.43 5.94
C GLY A 144 -14.08 -29.73 5.57
N GLY A 145 -14.09 -28.40 5.40
CA GLY A 145 -15.17 -27.61 4.78
C GLY A 145 -16.54 -27.62 5.48
N ILE A 146 -16.70 -28.47 6.49
CA ILE A 146 -17.92 -28.62 7.27
C ILE A 146 -18.00 -27.48 8.29
N GLN A 147 -19.10 -26.75 8.27
CA GLN A 147 -19.44 -25.78 9.31
C GLN A 147 -19.81 -26.51 10.61
N ARG A 148 -18.79 -26.98 11.33
CA ARG A 148 -18.95 -27.62 12.64
C ARG A 148 -18.77 -26.61 13.77
N LYS A 149 -19.37 -26.90 14.94
CA LYS A 149 -19.07 -26.15 16.17
C LYS A 149 -17.57 -26.29 16.46
N ARG A 150 -16.90 -25.16 16.62
CA ARG A 150 -15.47 -25.10 16.93
C ARG A 150 -15.25 -25.75 18.30
N THR A 151 -14.39 -26.76 18.32
CA THR A 151 -14.09 -27.53 19.52
C THR A 151 -12.87 -26.97 20.23
N GLU A 152 -12.73 -27.24 21.53
CA GLU A 152 -11.55 -26.85 22.32
C GLU A 152 -10.25 -27.46 21.76
N THR A 153 -10.35 -28.57 21.03
CA THR A 153 -9.22 -29.17 20.29
C THR A 153 -8.66 -28.25 19.22
N ASP A 154 -9.51 -27.51 18.51
CA ASP A 154 -9.09 -26.58 17.44
C ASP A 154 -8.35 -25.36 18.04
N GLU A 155 -8.70 -24.98 19.27
CA GLU A 155 -8.01 -23.93 20.03
C GLU A 155 -6.61 -24.38 20.47
N LEU A 156 -6.45 -25.64 20.90
CA LEU A 156 -5.15 -26.22 21.21
C LEU A 156 -4.27 -26.38 19.97
N GLN A 157 -4.89 -26.68 18.82
CA GLN A 157 -4.21 -26.85 17.54
C GLN A 157 -4.11 -25.54 16.73
N ILE A 158 -4.38 -24.38 17.33
CA ILE A 158 -4.42 -23.11 16.59
C ILE A 158 -3.15 -22.82 15.77
N ARG A 159 -1.99 -23.24 16.28
CA ARG A 159 -0.70 -23.07 15.60
C ARG A 159 -0.52 -23.97 14.36
N SER A 160 -1.30 -25.04 14.20
CA SER A 160 -1.23 -25.89 13.00
C SER A 160 -1.87 -25.23 11.77
N PHE A 161 -2.77 -24.26 11.96
CA PHE A 161 -3.35 -23.49 10.86
C PHE A 161 -2.43 -22.34 10.43
N PHE A 162 -2.05 -21.51 11.39
CA PHE A 162 -1.17 -20.37 11.17
C PHE A 162 -0.18 -20.26 12.33
N ALA A 163 1.10 -20.30 11.97
CA ALA A 163 2.22 -20.08 12.87
C ALA A 163 2.75 -18.65 12.73
N GLU A 164 3.56 -18.23 13.71
CA GLU A 164 4.24 -16.94 13.68
C GLU A 164 5.15 -16.84 12.44
N GLY A 165 5.03 -15.73 11.70
CA GLY A 165 5.76 -15.48 10.47
C GLY A 165 5.06 -15.90 9.18
N ASP A 166 3.97 -16.68 9.27
CA ASP A 166 3.20 -17.07 8.09
C ASP A 166 2.57 -15.85 7.40
N LEU A 167 2.47 -15.92 6.08
CA LEU A 167 1.78 -14.93 5.26
C LEU A 167 0.37 -15.41 4.92
N VAL A 168 -0.59 -14.50 5.03
CA VAL A 168 -2.02 -14.78 4.83
C VAL A 168 -2.65 -13.72 3.95
N VAL A 169 -3.50 -14.16 3.02
CA VAL A 169 -4.46 -13.27 2.32
C VAL A 169 -5.74 -13.28 3.11
N ALA A 170 -6.25 -12.10 3.44
CA ALA A 170 -7.50 -11.95 4.17
C ALA A 170 -8.26 -10.71 3.68
N GLU A 171 -9.55 -10.68 4.00
CA GLU A 171 -10.41 -9.53 3.74
C GLU A 171 -10.78 -8.86 5.07
N VAL A 172 -10.87 -7.53 5.07
CA VAL A 172 -11.29 -6.76 6.24
C VAL A 172 -12.80 -6.90 6.42
N GLN A 173 -13.21 -7.61 7.48
CA GLN A 173 -14.61 -7.88 7.78
C GLN A 173 -15.28 -6.66 8.41
N THR A 174 -14.66 -6.14 9.47
CA THR A 174 -15.19 -5.07 10.32
C THR A 174 -14.04 -4.26 10.89
N LEU A 175 -14.35 -3.03 11.27
CA LEU A 175 -13.44 -2.17 12.01
C LEU A 175 -13.96 -2.01 13.43
N HIS A 176 -13.07 -2.17 14.41
CA HIS A 176 -13.38 -1.89 15.80
C HIS A 176 -13.34 -0.37 16.05
N GLY A 177 -13.96 0.08 17.15
CA GLY A 177 -14.03 1.51 17.49
C GLY A 177 -12.68 2.17 17.79
N ASP A 178 -11.66 1.37 18.09
CA ASP A 178 -10.26 1.79 18.26
C ASP A 178 -9.47 1.87 16.93
N GLY A 179 -10.09 1.49 15.80
CA GLY A 179 -9.47 1.44 14.48
C GLY A 179 -8.78 0.11 14.15
N ALA A 180 -8.85 -0.90 15.04
CA ALA A 180 -8.31 -2.22 14.75
C ALA A 180 -9.16 -2.96 13.70
N ALA A 181 -8.54 -3.46 12.65
CA ALA A 181 -9.22 -4.25 11.64
C ALA A 181 -9.46 -5.69 12.12
N ALA A 182 -10.68 -6.20 11.94
CA ALA A 182 -11.00 -7.62 12.06
C ALA A 182 -10.94 -8.27 10.68
N LEU A 183 -10.16 -9.33 10.55
CA LEU A 183 -9.96 -10.04 9.29
C LEU A 183 -10.77 -11.33 9.23
N HIS A 184 -11.09 -11.79 8.01
CA HIS A 184 -11.62 -13.12 7.77
C HIS A 184 -11.01 -13.77 6.52
N THR A 185 -10.99 -15.11 6.49
CA THR A 185 -10.49 -15.91 5.37
C THR A 185 -11.54 -16.90 4.87
N ARG A 186 -12.81 -16.49 4.86
CA ARG A 186 -13.95 -17.36 4.52
C ARG A 186 -14.01 -17.79 3.06
N SER A 187 -13.34 -17.09 2.13
CA SER A 187 -13.25 -17.53 0.74
C SER A 187 -12.14 -18.57 0.57
N LEU A 188 -12.34 -19.57 -0.29
CA LEU A 188 -11.30 -20.56 -0.64
C LEU A 188 -10.07 -19.92 -1.32
N ARG A 189 -10.22 -18.72 -1.88
CA ARG A 189 -9.11 -17.95 -2.45
C ARG A 189 -8.24 -17.28 -1.39
N TYR A 190 -8.70 -17.28 -0.13
CA TYR A 190 -8.01 -16.67 1.00
C TYR A 190 -7.39 -17.78 1.85
N GLY A 191 -6.24 -17.49 2.46
CA GLY A 191 -5.53 -18.50 3.22
C GLY A 191 -4.03 -18.26 3.25
N LYS A 192 -3.30 -19.31 3.58
CA LYS A 192 -1.84 -19.27 3.69
C LYS A 192 -1.20 -19.15 2.32
N LEU A 193 -0.23 -18.25 2.23
CA LEU A 193 0.51 -18.00 1.00
C LEU A 193 1.74 -18.91 0.89
N ARG A 194 1.94 -19.50 -0.29
CA ARG A 194 3.06 -20.39 -0.62
C ARG A 194 3.49 -20.22 -2.09
N ASN A 195 4.58 -20.87 -2.47
CA ASN A 195 5.09 -20.94 -3.84
C ASN A 195 5.38 -19.59 -4.50
N GLY A 196 5.85 -18.61 -3.73
CA GLY A 196 5.97 -17.25 -4.21
C GLY A 196 6.91 -16.38 -3.41
N ILE A 197 6.86 -15.10 -3.73
CA ILE A 197 7.67 -14.04 -3.11
C ILE A 197 6.76 -12.95 -2.53
N PHE A 198 7.22 -12.38 -1.43
CA PHE A 198 6.59 -11.25 -0.78
C PHE A 198 7.27 -9.94 -1.18
N LEU A 199 6.47 -8.93 -1.45
CA LEU A 199 6.92 -7.56 -1.67
C LEU A 199 6.13 -6.62 -0.76
N SER A 200 6.85 -5.77 -0.02
CA SER A 200 6.25 -4.71 0.77
C SER A 200 6.53 -3.38 0.10
N LEU A 201 5.47 -2.67 -0.27
CA LEU A 201 5.53 -1.31 -0.79
C LEU A 201 5.27 -0.33 0.36
N THR A 202 6.19 0.61 0.57
CA THR A 202 6.01 1.62 1.61
C THR A 202 5.22 2.82 1.10
N GLY A 203 4.16 3.20 1.82
CA GLY A 203 3.52 4.51 1.70
C GLY A 203 2.27 4.51 0.83
N VAL A 204 1.11 4.57 1.47
CA VAL A 204 -0.15 4.92 0.81
C VAL A 204 -0.24 6.45 0.89
N GLY A 205 0.00 7.17 -0.21
CA GLY A 205 0.02 8.64 -0.22
C GLY A 205 0.74 9.20 -1.44
N GLY A 206 0.29 10.36 -1.93
CA GLY A 206 0.95 11.04 -3.07
C GLY A 206 0.62 10.52 -4.46
N GLY A 207 -0.35 9.61 -4.62
CA GLY A 207 -0.83 9.13 -5.93
C GLY A 207 -0.16 7.85 -6.44
N GLY A 208 0.99 7.47 -5.87
CA GLY A 208 1.64 6.17 -6.11
C GLY A 208 1.16 5.08 -5.14
N GLY A 209 1.37 3.81 -5.54
CA GLY A 209 1.06 2.62 -4.73
C GLY A 209 -0.12 1.80 -5.24
N VAL A 210 -0.52 0.79 -4.46
CA VAL A 210 -1.63 -0.12 -4.83
C VAL A 210 -2.95 0.63 -4.76
N VAL A 211 -3.69 0.63 -5.86
CA VAL A 211 -5.01 1.26 -5.94
C VAL A 211 -6.10 0.21 -5.78
N ARG A 212 -7.22 0.63 -5.17
CA ARG A 212 -8.41 -0.22 -5.07
C ARG A 212 -8.98 -0.46 -6.47
N ALA A 213 -8.87 -1.69 -6.96
CA ALA A 213 -9.39 -2.14 -8.25
C ALA A 213 -10.50 -3.18 -8.09
N LYS A 214 -11.22 -3.47 -9.18
CA LYS A 214 -12.30 -4.48 -9.21
C LYS A 214 -11.77 -5.88 -8.89
N ARG A 215 -10.53 -6.18 -9.28
CA ARG A 215 -9.83 -7.44 -8.99
C ARG A 215 -8.47 -7.09 -8.41
N GLN A 216 -8.18 -7.67 -7.25
CA GLN A 216 -6.88 -7.59 -6.58
C GLN A 216 -6.11 -8.91 -6.65
N ILE A 217 -6.78 -9.98 -7.08
CA ILE A 217 -6.22 -11.30 -7.34
C ILE A 217 -6.54 -11.62 -8.79
N TRP A 218 -5.52 -11.91 -9.59
CA TRP A 218 -5.70 -12.40 -10.95
C TRP A 218 -4.52 -13.29 -11.33
N THR A 219 -4.75 -14.08 -12.38
CA THR A 219 -3.74 -14.94 -13.00
C THR A 219 -3.26 -14.27 -14.27
N MET A 220 -1.95 -14.18 -14.42
CA MET A 220 -1.29 -13.69 -15.62
C MET A 220 -0.57 -14.83 -16.33
N GLU A 221 -0.54 -14.76 -17.66
CA GLU A 221 0.18 -15.70 -18.51
C GLU A 221 1.55 -15.11 -18.85
N THR A 222 2.61 -15.86 -18.51
CA THR A 222 4.00 -15.48 -18.74
C THR A 222 4.68 -16.45 -19.68
N LYS A 223 5.89 -16.12 -20.15
CA LYS A 223 6.67 -16.98 -21.05
C LYS A 223 6.93 -18.39 -20.46
N ALA A 224 7.04 -18.49 -19.13
CA ALA A 224 7.32 -19.74 -18.43
C ALA A 224 6.07 -20.44 -17.87
N GLY A 225 4.88 -19.84 -18.00
CA GLY A 225 3.60 -20.39 -17.54
C GLY A 225 2.73 -19.39 -16.77
N LYS A 226 1.75 -19.87 -16.02
CA LYS A 226 0.80 -19.03 -15.28
C LYS A 226 1.32 -18.62 -13.90
N ILE A 227 1.16 -17.34 -13.56
CA ILE A 227 1.52 -16.74 -12.27
C ILE A 227 0.30 -16.04 -11.69
N ASP A 228 0.05 -16.22 -10.40
CA ASP A 228 -0.96 -15.47 -9.66
C ASP A 228 -0.31 -14.26 -8.97
N VAL A 229 -0.94 -13.10 -9.14
CA VAL A 229 -0.56 -11.85 -8.49
C VAL A 229 -1.66 -11.44 -7.52
N VAL A 230 -1.27 -11.19 -6.28
CA VAL A 230 -2.14 -10.70 -5.21
C VAL A 230 -1.65 -9.33 -4.79
N LEU A 231 -2.45 -8.31 -5.06
CA LEU A 231 -2.21 -6.93 -4.64
C LEU A 231 -3.04 -6.63 -3.39
N GLY A 232 -2.41 -6.62 -2.22
CA GLY A 232 -3.03 -6.10 -1.01
C GLY A 232 -3.15 -4.58 -1.08
N VAL A 233 -4.33 -4.03 -0.78
CA VAL A 233 -4.58 -2.57 -0.74
C VAL A 233 -3.66 -1.89 0.28
N ASN A 234 -3.17 -2.65 1.27
CA ASN A 234 -2.20 -2.21 2.26
C ASN A 234 -0.76 -2.06 1.75
N GLY A 235 -0.50 -2.32 0.46
CA GLY A 235 0.82 -2.28 -0.15
C GLY A 235 1.63 -3.56 0.03
N TYR A 236 1.05 -4.60 0.65
CA TYR A 236 1.66 -5.92 0.72
C TYR A 236 1.22 -6.74 -0.50
N ILE A 237 2.20 -7.22 -1.24
CA ILE A 237 2.01 -7.91 -2.52
C ILE A 237 2.59 -9.31 -2.41
N TRP A 238 1.90 -10.26 -3.03
CA TRP A 238 2.37 -11.61 -3.17
C TRP A 238 2.31 -12.04 -4.64
N ILE A 239 3.40 -12.62 -5.13
CA ILE A 239 3.50 -13.14 -6.50
C ILE A 239 3.88 -14.60 -6.38
N CYS A 240 3.04 -15.50 -6.88
CA CYS A 240 3.27 -16.94 -6.79
C CYS A 240 2.99 -17.68 -8.09
N LYS A 241 3.61 -18.84 -8.24
CA LYS A 241 3.26 -19.79 -9.29
C LYS A 241 1.77 -20.12 -9.20
N HIS A 242 1.06 -20.07 -10.33
CA HIS A 242 -0.33 -20.50 -10.37
C HIS A 242 -0.40 -22.00 -10.05
N ILE A 243 -1.28 -22.33 -9.11
CA ILE A 243 -1.61 -23.71 -8.79
C ILE A 243 -3.01 -23.90 -9.35
N GLU A 244 -3.16 -24.83 -10.28
CA GLU A 244 -4.48 -25.21 -10.78
C GLU A 244 -5.28 -25.78 -9.62
N SER A 245 -6.01 -24.89 -8.93
CA SER A 245 -7.16 -25.29 -8.15
C SER A 245 -8.23 -25.59 -9.18
N GLU A 246 -8.62 -26.87 -9.30
CA GLU A 246 -9.78 -27.25 -10.08
C GLU A 246 -10.90 -26.25 -9.83
N SER A 247 -11.43 -25.69 -10.91
CA SER A 247 -12.34 -24.55 -10.82
C SER A 247 -13.59 -24.95 -10.03
N ALA A 248 -14.23 -23.98 -9.36
CA ALA A 248 -15.53 -24.21 -8.71
C ALA A 248 -16.60 -24.79 -9.68
N ALA A 249 -16.41 -24.63 -10.99
CA ALA A 249 -17.26 -25.20 -12.02
C ALA A 249 -16.99 -26.70 -12.26
N ASP A 250 -15.73 -27.14 -12.20
CA ASP A 250 -15.36 -28.56 -12.29
C ASP A 250 -15.65 -29.31 -10.97
N LEU A 251 -15.53 -28.60 -9.84
CA LEU A 251 -15.86 -29.06 -8.48
C LEU A 251 -17.36 -29.37 -8.26
N ALA A 252 -18.25 -28.87 -9.11
CA ALA A 252 -19.67 -29.22 -9.07
C ALA A 252 -19.96 -30.62 -9.64
N SER A 253 -19.04 -31.18 -10.42
CA SER A 253 -19.21 -32.49 -11.09
C SER A 253 -18.61 -33.68 -10.32
N SER A 254 -17.62 -33.41 -9.46
CA SER A 254 -16.89 -34.41 -8.68
C SER A 254 -17.30 -34.34 -7.21
N GLY A 255 -17.95 -35.39 -6.70
CA GLY A 255 -18.54 -35.50 -5.35
C GLY A 255 -17.93 -34.59 -4.26
N LEU A 256 -18.73 -33.60 -3.84
CA LEU A 256 -18.38 -32.42 -3.04
C LEU A 256 -17.54 -32.66 -1.77
N HIS A 257 -17.65 -33.83 -1.13
CA HIS A 257 -17.11 -34.03 0.22
C HIS A 257 -15.65 -34.50 0.30
N ARG A 258 -15.09 -35.12 -0.76
CA ARG A 258 -13.73 -35.70 -0.71
C ARG A 258 -12.64 -34.74 -1.18
N LEU A 259 -12.94 -33.87 -2.14
CA LEU A 259 -11.99 -32.90 -2.68
C LEU A 259 -11.83 -31.69 -1.76
N ASP A 260 -12.92 -31.25 -1.12
CA ASP A 260 -12.90 -30.14 -0.15
C ASP A 260 -11.99 -30.43 1.05
N GLU A 261 -11.87 -31.70 1.46
CA GLU A 261 -10.98 -32.17 2.52
C GLU A 261 -9.50 -32.14 2.12
N MET A 262 -9.16 -32.45 0.85
CA MET A 262 -7.77 -32.38 0.35
C MET A 262 -7.31 -30.94 0.10
N VAL A 263 -8.19 -30.09 -0.46
CA VAL A 263 -7.91 -28.65 -0.65
C VAL A 263 -7.73 -27.96 0.71
N SER A 264 -8.56 -28.32 1.67
CA SER A 264 -8.47 -27.88 3.07
C SER A 264 -7.15 -28.22 3.77
N LEU A 265 -6.60 -29.42 3.53
CA LEU A 265 -5.32 -29.85 4.11
C LEU A 265 -4.14 -29.07 3.50
N ASN A 266 -4.17 -28.84 2.18
CA ASN A 266 -3.13 -28.08 1.50
C ASN A 266 -3.20 -26.57 1.79
N MET A 267 -4.36 -26.04 2.19
CA MET A 267 -4.55 -24.62 2.49
C MET A 267 -3.72 -24.12 3.68
N TYR A 268 -3.33 -25.03 4.59
CA TYR A 268 -2.53 -24.70 5.79
C TYR A 268 -1.11 -25.28 5.75
N SER A 269 -0.73 -25.96 4.65
CA SER A 269 0.61 -26.49 4.49
C SER A 269 1.64 -25.37 4.31
N SER A 270 2.75 -25.46 5.03
CA SER A 270 3.92 -24.58 4.87
C SER A 270 4.90 -25.06 3.78
N GLN A 271 4.66 -26.23 3.18
CA GLN A 271 5.58 -26.81 2.21
C GLN A 271 5.34 -26.20 0.82
N ASN A 272 6.41 -25.71 0.21
CA ASN A 272 6.39 -25.21 -1.15
C ASN A 272 6.60 -26.35 -2.15
N ASP A 273 5.93 -26.24 -3.30
CA ASP A 273 6.12 -27.13 -4.43
C ASP A 273 7.40 -26.78 -5.18
N HIS A 274 7.85 -27.69 -6.05
CA HIS A 274 8.95 -27.40 -6.96
C HIS A 274 8.56 -26.30 -7.98
N ILE A 275 9.44 -25.30 -8.12
CA ILE A 275 9.29 -24.18 -9.04
C ILE A 275 10.51 -24.20 -9.97
N GLU A 276 10.27 -24.24 -11.28
CA GLU A 276 11.32 -24.16 -12.29
C GLU A 276 12.02 -22.80 -12.27
N VAL A 277 13.30 -22.76 -12.61
CA VAL A 277 14.10 -21.51 -12.62
C VAL A 277 13.52 -20.48 -13.60
N SER A 278 12.98 -20.94 -14.73
CA SER A 278 12.28 -20.08 -15.70
C SER A 278 11.09 -19.36 -15.07
N MET A 279 10.27 -20.09 -14.29
CA MET A 279 9.13 -19.53 -13.55
C MET A 279 9.59 -18.54 -12.47
N MET A 280 10.65 -18.86 -11.73
CA MET A 280 11.23 -17.93 -10.75
C MET A 280 11.70 -16.62 -11.39
N ARG A 281 12.24 -16.70 -12.61
CA ARG A 281 12.67 -15.53 -13.40
C ARG A 281 11.50 -14.62 -13.74
N GLU A 282 10.38 -15.20 -14.18
CA GLU A 282 9.16 -14.45 -14.49
C GLU A 282 8.55 -13.79 -13.24
N ILE A 283 8.50 -14.52 -12.12
CA ILE A 283 8.09 -13.99 -10.81
C ILE A 283 8.96 -12.77 -10.42
N ALA A 284 10.29 -12.88 -10.61
CA ALA A 284 11.21 -11.77 -10.34
C ALA A 284 11.01 -10.58 -11.29
N ARG A 285 10.70 -10.82 -12.57
CA ARG A 285 10.41 -9.76 -13.55
C ARG A 285 9.17 -8.95 -13.16
N ILE A 286 8.09 -9.63 -12.76
CA ILE A 286 6.87 -8.97 -12.28
C ILE A 286 7.16 -8.12 -11.03
N ARG A 287 7.94 -8.65 -10.08
CA ARG A 287 8.39 -7.87 -8.92
C ARG A 287 9.13 -6.60 -9.34
N CYS A 288 10.05 -6.71 -10.29
CA CYS A 288 10.82 -5.56 -10.78
C CYS A 288 9.92 -4.52 -11.46
N VAL A 289 8.92 -4.94 -12.25
CA VAL A 289 7.92 -4.04 -12.83
C VAL A 289 7.17 -3.29 -11.74
N ILE A 290 6.66 -3.99 -10.73
CA ILE A 290 5.91 -3.36 -9.63
C ILE A 290 6.77 -2.35 -8.87
N VAL A 291 8.04 -2.69 -8.61
CA VAL A 291 8.97 -1.76 -7.96
C VAL A 291 9.20 -0.52 -8.83
N ALA A 292 9.44 -0.69 -10.14
CA ALA A 292 9.64 0.41 -11.07
C ALA A 292 8.40 1.33 -11.16
N LEU A 293 7.19 0.78 -11.16
CA LEU A 293 5.95 1.58 -11.13
C LEU A 293 5.92 2.48 -9.90
N VAL A 294 6.24 1.95 -8.73
CA VAL A 294 6.17 2.68 -7.45
C VAL A 294 7.28 3.72 -7.35
N GLU A 295 8.50 3.40 -7.77
CA GLU A 295 9.63 4.35 -7.79
C GLU A 295 9.34 5.56 -8.68
N ASN A 296 8.57 5.36 -9.76
CA ASN A 296 8.15 6.43 -10.67
C ASN A 296 6.81 7.08 -10.30
N GLY A 297 6.27 6.79 -9.10
CA GLY A 297 5.05 7.39 -8.58
C GLY A 297 3.78 7.00 -9.35
N LEU A 298 3.80 5.89 -10.09
CA LEU A 298 2.64 5.38 -10.81
C LEU A 298 1.72 4.57 -9.89
N ARG A 299 0.45 4.50 -10.29
CA ARG A 299 -0.52 3.61 -9.65
C ARG A 299 -0.21 2.16 -9.99
N VAL A 300 -0.40 1.27 -9.04
CA VAL A 300 -0.27 -0.17 -9.22
C VAL A 300 -1.67 -0.78 -9.24
N ASP A 301 -2.10 -1.21 -10.42
CA ASP A 301 -3.33 -1.95 -10.68
C ASP A 301 -3.05 -3.12 -11.67
N GLU A 302 -4.06 -3.96 -11.92
CA GLU A 302 -3.95 -5.11 -12.84
C GLU A 302 -3.43 -4.70 -14.23
N GLU A 303 -3.98 -3.60 -14.77
CA GLU A 303 -3.67 -3.13 -16.12
C GLU A 303 -2.21 -2.66 -16.25
N MET A 304 -1.76 -1.83 -15.31
CA MET A 304 -0.39 -1.30 -15.27
C MET A 304 0.64 -2.40 -15.09
N VAL A 305 0.35 -3.41 -14.25
CA VAL A 305 1.25 -4.54 -14.04
C VAL A 305 1.33 -5.43 -15.29
N CYS A 306 0.20 -5.73 -15.94
CA CYS A 306 0.19 -6.53 -17.17
C CYS A 306 0.91 -5.82 -18.31
N ARG A 307 0.61 -4.53 -18.56
CA ARG A 307 1.31 -3.73 -19.57
C ARG A 307 2.79 -3.57 -19.27
N GLY A 308 3.14 -3.30 -18.01
CA GLY A 308 4.53 -3.16 -17.58
C GLY A 308 5.31 -4.46 -17.75
N TYR A 309 4.67 -5.62 -17.56
CA TYR A 309 5.27 -6.92 -17.83
C TYR A 309 5.53 -7.15 -19.32
N GLU A 310 4.56 -6.85 -20.20
CA GLU A 310 4.74 -6.95 -21.66
C GLU A 310 5.91 -6.08 -22.12
N PHE A 311 5.96 -4.83 -21.67
CA PHE A 311 7.06 -3.91 -21.98
C PHE A 311 8.41 -4.39 -21.44
N ALA A 312 8.44 -4.89 -20.20
CA ALA A 312 9.67 -5.46 -19.62
C ALA A 312 10.17 -6.69 -20.39
N VAL A 313 9.25 -7.48 -20.96
CA VAL A 313 9.57 -8.62 -21.81
C VAL A 313 10.15 -8.17 -23.15
N GLU A 314 9.63 -7.10 -23.75
CA GLU A 314 10.17 -6.50 -24.97
C GLU A 314 11.59 -5.96 -24.75
N MET A 315 11.80 -5.15 -23.71
CA MET A 315 13.13 -4.64 -23.33
C MET A 315 14.13 -5.76 -23.08
N ALA A 316 13.70 -6.83 -22.41
CA ALA A 316 14.56 -7.97 -22.14
C ALA A 316 14.98 -8.75 -23.40
N ASN A 317 14.18 -8.70 -24.47
CA ASN A 317 14.56 -9.29 -25.76
C ASN A 317 15.57 -8.42 -26.53
N GLU A 318 15.58 -7.10 -26.30
CA GLU A 318 16.56 -6.18 -26.89
C GLU A 318 17.93 -6.30 -26.21
N ASP A 319 17.94 -6.68 -24.94
CA ASP A 319 19.15 -6.89 -24.15
C ASP A 319 19.81 -8.25 -24.44
N MET A 320 21.10 -8.23 -24.77
CA MET A 320 21.91 -9.45 -24.94
C MET A 320 22.05 -10.29 -23.65
N GLU A 321 21.80 -9.69 -22.48
CA GLU A 321 21.92 -10.34 -21.16
C GLU A 321 20.56 -10.73 -20.52
N ASP A 322 19.42 -10.45 -21.17
CA ASP A 322 18.05 -10.66 -20.63
C ASP A 322 17.94 -10.13 -19.18
N SER A 323 18.41 -8.90 -18.96
CA SER A 323 18.47 -8.34 -17.61
C SER A 323 17.06 -8.06 -17.07
N ILE A 324 16.78 -8.58 -15.88
CA ILE A 324 15.48 -8.44 -15.20
C ILE A 324 15.39 -7.09 -14.45
N TYR A 325 16.53 -6.40 -14.30
CA TYR A 325 16.60 -5.17 -13.53
C TYR A 325 16.02 -3.99 -14.31
N LEU A 326 15.01 -3.35 -13.72
CA LEU A 326 14.28 -2.21 -14.28
C LEU A 326 14.51 -0.92 -13.48
N GLY A 327 15.62 -0.80 -12.74
CA GLY A 327 15.93 0.44 -12.03
C GLY A 327 16.62 1.48 -12.90
N GLY A 328 16.61 2.74 -12.43
CA GLY A 328 17.23 3.88 -13.12
C GLY A 328 16.52 4.22 -14.44
N GLU A 329 17.31 4.52 -15.48
CA GLU A 329 16.80 4.93 -16.80
C GLU A 329 15.80 3.94 -17.42
N ARG A 330 15.94 2.64 -17.14
CA ARG A 330 15.02 1.61 -17.66
C ARG A 330 13.63 1.74 -17.04
N GLY A 331 13.58 2.02 -15.75
CA GLY A 331 12.32 2.25 -15.02
C GLY A 331 11.65 3.53 -15.47
N GLU A 332 12.42 4.58 -15.73
CA GLU A 332 11.91 5.85 -16.28
C GLU A 332 11.29 5.64 -17.66
N ARG A 333 11.97 4.93 -18.57
CA ARG A 333 11.41 4.59 -19.90
C ARG A 333 10.12 3.78 -19.81
N LEU A 334 10.08 2.79 -18.91
CA LEU A 334 8.86 2.03 -18.64
C LEU A 334 7.74 2.94 -18.13
N ALA A 335 8.06 3.86 -17.22
CA ALA A 335 7.08 4.78 -16.67
C ALA A 335 6.55 5.77 -17.71
N GLU A 336 7.41 6.30 -18.58
CA GLU A 336 7.01 7.16 -19.71
C GLU A 336 6.07 6.42 -20.67
N ALA A 337 6.44 5.21 -21.09
CA ALA A 337 5.61 4.38 -21.96
C ALA A 337 4.23 4.06 -21.35
N LEU A 338 4.13 4.01 -20.03
CA LEU A 338 2.87 3.75 -19.32
C LEU A 338 2.06 5.02 -19.00
N ARG A 339 2.67 6.21 -18.99
CA ARG A 339 1.97 7.49 -18.76
C ARG A 339 1.22 8.00 -20.00
N ASP A 340 1.74 7.72 -21.19
CA ASP A 340 1.26 8.31 -22.44
C ASP A 340 0.03 7.60 -23.06
N ARG A 341 -0.52 6.56 -22.42
CA ARG A 341 -1.67 5.79 -22.92
C ARG A 341 -2.57 5.28 -21.81
#